data_AF-A0A6I3H0V5-F1
#
_entry.id   AF-A0A6I3H0V5-F1
#
_cell.length_a   1.000
_cell.length_b   1.000
_cell.length_c   1.000
_cell.angle_alpha   90.00
_cell.angle_beta   90.00
_cell.angle_gamma   90.00
#
_symmetry.space_group_name_H-M   'P 1'
#
loop_
_entity.id
_entity.type
_entity.pdbx_description
1 polymer ?
#
loop_
_entity_poly.entity_id
_entity_poly.type
_entity_poly.pdbx_seq_one_letter_code
_entity_poly.pdbx_strand_id
1 'polypeptide(L)'
;LKAEFLDYESGELVILEPKDMKFGYRDSAVKKGRLGLITWIEIELLDLAGKARPLYSGQIAKDLNSEMGAQPSLVQVRESVLKLRASKSMVLDPKDPNSVSCGSFFTNPIVSDTFARTLPADAPSWETPEDDGLTVKLSAAWLIEQSGIDKGFSLPGSKAAISQKHALAITNRGGATADEVVELARYIQERVAAKFGINLVPEPNLIGF
;
A
#
# COMPACT_ATOMS: atom_id res chain seq x y z
N LEU A 1 -4.88 8.13 -19.13
CA LEU A 1 -5.86 7.36 -18.33
C LEU A 1 -7.21 8.03 -18.50
N LYS A 2 -8.27 7.29 -18.81
CA LYS A 2 -9.67 7.79 -18.74
C LYS A 2 -10.50 6.79 -17.95
N ALA A 3 -11.59 7.23 -17.35
CA ALA A 3 -12.53 6.34 -16.68
C ALA A 3 -13.96 6.70 -17.07
N GLU A 4 -14.75 5.71 -17.48
CA GLU A 4 -16.20 5.88 -17.60
C GLU A 4 -16.81 5.73 -16.20
N PHE A 5 -17.66 6.68 -15.84
CA PHE A 5 -18.22 6.81 -14.50
C PHE A 5 -19.73 7.03 -14.58
N LEU A 6 -20.50 6.13 -13.97
CA LEU A 6 -21.93 6.30 -13.74
C LEU A 6 -22.12 7.12 -12.46
N ASP A 7 -22.57 8.36 -12.59
CA ASP A 7 -22.83 9.24 -11.46
C ASP A 7 -24.04 8.75 -10.65
N TYR A 8 -23.89 8.67 -9.33
CA TYR A 8 -24.95 8.16 -8.46
C TYR A 8 -26.15 9.11 -8.36
N GLU A 9 -25.93 10.42 -8.39
CA GLU A 9 -26.98 11.41 -8.20
C GLU A 9 -27.77 11.64 -9.48
N SER A 10 -27.08 11.81 -10.62
CA SER A 10 -27.75 12.08 -11.89
C SER A 10 -28.17 10.83 -12.66
N GLY A 11 -27.51 9.68 -12.40
CA GLY A 11 -27.68 8.46 -13.20
C GLY A 11 -27.07 8.53 -14.59
N GLU A 12 -26.26 9.56 -14.88
CA GLU A 12 -25.63 9.75 -16.19
C GLU A 12 -24.24 9.12 -16.25
N LEU A 13 -23.87 8.65 -17.44
CA LEU A 13 -22.51 8.23 -17.75
C LEU A 13 -21.68 9.43 -18.18
N VAL A 14 -20.55 9.62 -17.50
CA VAL A 14 -19.56 10.65 -17.82
C VAL A 14 -18.18 10.04 -18.01
N ILE A 15 -17.36 10.66 -18.86
CA ILE A 15 -15.94 10.28 -18.99
C ILE A 15 -15.11 11.21 -18.12
N LEU A 16 -14.38 10.63 -17.16
CA LEU A 16 -13.44 11.32 -16.29
C LEU A 16 -12.04 11.27 -16.88
N GLU A 17 -11.41 12.44 -16.99
CA GLU A 17 -9.99 12.58 -17.33
C GLU A 17 -9.13 12.46 -16.05
N PRO A 18 -7.79 12.30 -16.18
CA PRO A 18 -6.91 12.17 -15.00
C PRO A 18 -7.03 13.36 -14.03
N LYS A 19 -7.26 14.56 -14.56
CA LYS A 19 -7.44 15.79 -13.78
C LYS A 19 -8.70 15.75 -12.92
N ASP A 20 -9.77 15.12 -13.40
CA ASP A 20 -11.05 15.01 -12.68
C ASP A 20 -10.96 13.98 -11.55
N MET A 21 -10.12 12.96 -11.73
CA MET A 21 -9.86 11.93 -10.73
C MET A 21 -9.04 12.43 -9.55
N LYS A 22 -8.35 13.58 -9.67
CA LYS A 22 -7.55 14.22 -8.61
C LYS A 22 -6.67 13.18 -7.87
N PHE A 23 -5.92 12.39 -8.64
CA PHE A 23 -5.10 11.32 -8.07
C PHE A 23 -4.08 11.88 -7.09
N GLY A 24 -3.90 11.16 -5.99
CA GLY A 24 -2.82 11.35 -5.03
C GLY A 24 -2.34 10.00 -4.50
N TYR A 25 -1.39 10.02 -3.56
CA TYR A 25 -0.93 8.80 -2.91
C TYR A 25 -2.07 8.07 -2.19
N ARG A 26 -2.51 6.93 -2.75
CA ARG A 26 -3.65 6.11 -2.25
C ARG A 26 -4.96 6.90 -2.15
N ASP A 27 -5.15 7.86 -3.04
CA ASP A 27 -6.23 8.83 -2.96
C ASP A 27 -6.76 9.24 -4.34
N SER A 28 -8.04 9.61 -4.40
CA SER A 28 -8.72 10.06 -5.62
C SER A 28 -10.03 10.79 -5.27
N ALA A 29 -10.62 11.48 -6.24
CA ALA A 29 -11.94 12.09 -6.10
C ALA A 29 -13.03 11.07 -5.73
N VAL A 30 -12.93 9.83 -6.22
CA VAL A 30 -13.85 8.73 -5.89
C VAL A 30 -13.68 8.34 -4.41
N LYS A 31 -12.45 8.23 -3.91
CA LYS A 31 -12.20 7.98 -2.48
C LYS A 31 -12.68 9.14 -1.59
N LYS A 32 -12.65 10.37 -2.10
CA LYS A 32 -13.12 11.60 -1.42
C LYS A 32 -14.64 11.83 -1.48
N GLY A 33 -15.42 10.86 -1.94
CA GLY A 33 -16.88 10.93 -1.88
C GLY A 33 -17.58 11.31 -3.18
N ARG A 34 -16.90 11.25 -4.33
CA ARG A 34 -17.61 11.26 -5.62
C ARG A 34 -18.36 9.93 -5.78
N LEU A 35 -19.65 9.93 -5.48
CA LEU A 35 -20.50 8.75 -5.47
C LEU A 35 -20.87 8.30 -6.89
N GLY A 36 -20.70 7.02 -7.17
CA GLY A 36 -20.97 6.43 -8.47
C GLY A 36 -20.16 5.16 -8.72
N LEU A 37 -20.18 4.68 -9.96
CA LEU A 37 -19.52 3.44 -10.36
C LEU A 37 -18.53 3.70 -11.49
N ILE A 38 -17.30 3.19 -11.38
CA ILE A 38 -16.38 3.10 -12.51
C ILE A 38 -16.76 1.86 -13.31
N THR A 39 -17.19 2.04 -14.56
CA THR A 39 -17.63 0.95 -15.45
C THR A 39 -16.52 0.48 -16.39
N TRP A 40 -15.59 1.36 -16.73
CA TRP A 40 -14.45 1.06 -17.61
C TRP A 40 -13.27 2.00 -17.34
N ILE A 41 -12.06 1.55 -17.68
CA ILE A 41 -10.83 2.36 -17.65
C ILE A 41 -10.02 2.24 -18.94
N GLU A 42 -9.49 3.36 -19.41
CA GLU A 42 -8.47 3.44 -20.46
C GLU A 42 -7.09 3.64 -19.85
N ILE A 43 -6.11 2.83 -20.21
CA ILE A 43 -4.72 3.04 -19.83
C ILE A 43 -3.89 3.17 -21.10
N GLU A 44 -3.19 4.30 -21.23
CA GLU A 44 -2.20 4.49 -22.27
C GLU A 44 -0.89 3.81 -21.85
N LEU A 45 -0.39 2.93 -22.71
CA LEU A 45 0.83 2.17 -22.47
C LEU A 45 1.94 2.64 -23.41
N LEU A 46 3.18 2.59 -22.94
CA LEU A 46 4.34 2.79 -23.79
C LEU A 46 4.70 1.46 -24.45
N ASP A 47 4.80 1.45 -25.78
CA ASP A 47 5.43 0.34 -26.49
C ASP A 47 6.94 0.53 -26.50
N LEU A 48 7.63 -0.33 -25.76
CA LEU A 48 9.09 -0.37 -25.65
C LEU A 48 9.67 -1.63 -26.29
N ALA A 49 9.01 -2.18 -27.31
CA ALA A 49 9.43 -3.38 -28.03
C ALA A 49 9.70 -4.57 -27.08
N GLY A 50 8.80 -4.79 -26.13
CA GLY A 50 8.89 -5.86 -25.13
C GLY A 50 9.81 -5.58 -23.94
N LYS A 51 10.44 -4.40 -23.86
CA LYS A 51 11.23 -3.97 -22.69
C LYS A 51 10.37 -3.30 -21.62
N ALA A 52 10.86 -3.31 -20.40
CA ALA A 52 10.31 -2.48 -19.33
C ALA A 52 10.82 -1.03 -19.43
N ARG A 53 10.13 -0.13 -18.73
CA ARG A 53 10.69 1.20 -18.41
C ARG A 53 11.98 1.04 -17.59
N PRO A 54 12.89 2.03 -17.61
CA PRO A 54 14.08 2.04 -16.75
C PRO A 54 13.73 1.68 -15.30
N LEU A 55 14.48 0.77 -14.70
CA LEU A 55 14.23 0.31 -13.34
C LEU A 55 14.36 1.45 -12.34
N TYR A 56 13.29 1.71 -11.59
CA TYR A 56 13.23 2.70 -10.51
C TYR A 56 13.07 2.06 -9.13
N SER A 57 13.01 0.72 -9.05
CA SER A 57 12.90 -0.03 -7.80
C SER A 57 14.19 -0.78 -7.51
N GLY A 58 14.89 -0.39 -6.44
CA GLY A 58 16.11 -1.09 -5.99
C GLY A 58 15.87 -2.56 -5.65
N GLN A 59 14.66 -2.93 -5.22
CA GLN A 59 14.32 -4.31 -4.91
C GLN A 59 14.23 -5.19 -6.16
N ILE A 60 13.65 -4.67 -7.24
CA ILE A 60 13.56 -5.36 -8.54
C ILE A 60 14.95 -5.43 -9.19
N ALA A 61 15.69 -4.31 -9.17
CA ALA A 61 17.06 -4.26 -9.66
C ALA A 61 17.94 -5.32 -8.97
N LYS A 62 17.88 -5.40 -7.64
CA LYS A 62 18.58 -6.42 -6.86
C LYS A 62 18.16 -7.85 -7.21
N ASP A 63 16.86 -8.12 -7.33
CA ASP A 63 16.36 -9.47 -7.65
C ASP A 63 16.77 -9.94 -9.06
N LEU A 64 16.83 -9.01 -10.01
CA LEU A 64 17.27 -9.26 -11.39
C LEU A 64 18.80 -9.16 -11.57
N ASN A 65 19.57 -8.90 -10.50
CA ASN A 65 20.99 -8.61 -10.58
C ASN A 65 21.33 -7.55 -11.65
N SER A 66 20.51 -6.50 -11.68
CA SER A 66 20.58 -5.37 -12.62
C SER A 66 20.85 -4.07 -11.88
N GLU A 67 21.35 -3.07 -12.60
CA GLU A 67 21.54 -1.72 -12.06
C GLU A 67 20.26 -0.89 -12.11
N MET A 68 20.18 0.15 -11.27
CA MET A 68 19.13 1.17 -11.37
C MET A 68 19.18 1.83 -12.75
N GLY A 69 18.02 2.05 -13.37
CA GLY A 69 17.92 2.58 -14.73
C GLY A 69 18.07 1.55 -15.85
N ALA A 70 18.47 0.31 -15.56
CA ALA A 70 18.50 -0.76 -16.58
C ALA A 70 17.11 -1.01 -17.20
N GLN A 71 17.07 -1.55 -18.42
CA GLN A 71 15.84 -1.85 -19.15
C GLN A 71 15.74 -3.34 -19.54
N PRO A 72 15.52 -4.24 -18.55
CA PRO A 72 15.29 -5.66 -18.82
C PRO A 72 13.97 -5.88 -19.58
N SER A 73 13.70 -7.14 -19.98
CA SER A 73 12.43 -7.46 -20.63
C SER A 73 11.24 -7.25 -19.68
N LEU A 74 10.08 -6.90 -20.24
CA LEU A 74 8.86 -6.73 -19.46
C LEU A 74 8.46 -8.02 -18.72
N VAL A 75 8.73 -9.18 -19.33
CA VAL A 75 8.50 -10.49 -18.72
C VAL A 75 9.36 -10.69 -17.48
N GLN A 76 10.66 -10.40 -17.56
CA GLN A 76 11.58 -10.51 -16.41
C GLN A 76 11.13 -9.62 -15.24
N VAL A 77 10.72 -8.37 -15.54
CA VAL A 77 10.20 -7.47 -14.50
C VAL A 77 8.92 -8.02 -13.89
N ARG A 78 7.99 -8.54 -14.70
CA ARG A 78 6.76 -9.16 -14.20
C ARG A 78 7.06 -10.34 -13.28
N GLU A 79 7.95 -11.24 -13.68
CA GLU A 79 8.34 -12.41 -12.88
C GLU A 79 8.98 -11.99 -11.55
N SER A 80 9.90 -11.03 -11.58
CA SER A 80 10.50 -10.46 -10.37
C SER A 80 9.46 -9.84 -9.45
N VAL A 81 8.52 -9.04 -9.98
CA VAL A 81 7.42 -8.46 -9.19
C VAL A 81 6.56 -9.55 -8.54
N LEU A 82 6.16 -10.58 -9.28
CA LEU A 82 5.35 -11.68 -8.74
C LEU A 82 6.11 -12.43 -7.64
N LYS A 83 7.39 -12.74 -7.86
CA LYS A 83 8.27 -13.39 -6.86
C LYS A 83 8.39 -12.56 -5.58
N LEU A 84 8.69 -11.27 -5.71
CA LEU A 84 8.85 -10.34 -4.57
C LEU A 84 7.54 -10.09 -3.82
N ARG A 85 6.40 -10.14 -4.51
CA ARG A 85 5.09 -10.06 -3.86
C ARG A 85 4.73 -11.36 -3.17
N ALA A 86 4.98 -12.51 -3.79
CA ALA A 86 4.72 -13.82 -3.20
C ALA A 86 5.56 -14.06 -1.93
N SER A 87 6.81 -13.58 -1.89
CA SER A 87 7.65 -13.66 -0.68
C SER A 87 7.07 -12.87 0.51
N LYS A 88 6.17 -11.92 0.26
CA LYS A 88 5.46 -11.10 1.25
C LYS A 88 3.99 -11.50 1.42
N SER A 89 3.54 -12.61 0.81
CA SER A 89 2.13 -13.03 0.75
C SER A 89 1.18 -11.99 0.14
N MET A 90 1.69 -11.18 -0.80
CA MET A 90 0.96 -10.13 -1.53
C MET A 90 0.46 -10.61 -2.91
N VAL A 91 0.45 -11.92 -3.12
CA VAL A 91 -0.21 -12.60 -4.25
C VAL A 91 -1.24 -13.52 -3.64
N LEU A 92 -2.48 -13.46 -4.13
CA LEU A 92 -3.55 -14.32 -3.64
C LEU A 92 -3.19 -15.78 -3.94
N ASP A 93 -3.11 -16.60 -2.90
CA ASP A 93 -2.85 -18.03 -2.99
C ASP A 93 -3.71 -18.74 -1.93
N PRO A 94 -4.73 -19.53 -2.34
CA PRO A 94 -5.57 -20.27 -1.40
C PRO A 94 -4.81 -21.19 -0.44
N LYS A 95 -3.56 -21.55 -0.76
CA LYS A 95 -2.69 -22.39 0.09
C LYS A 95 -1.83 -21.58 1.06
N ASP A 96 -1.73 -20.26 0.91
CA ASP A 96 -1.01 -19.38 1.83
C ASP A 96 -1.99 -18.66 2.76
N PRO A 97 -2.08 -19.05 4.06
CA PRO A 97 -2.97 -18.41 5.01
C PRO A 97 -2.61 -16.93 5.26
N ASN A 98 -1.37 -16.51 4.97
CA ASN A 98 -0.99 -15.10 5.09
C ASN A 98 -1.49 -14.26 3.90
N SER A 99 -2.02 -14.88 2.83
CA SER A 99 -2.64 -14.17 1.71
C SER A 99 -4.10 -13.78 1.96
N VAL A 100 -4.72 -14.33 3.03
CA VAL A 100 -6.09 -13.97 3.47
C VAL A 100 -6.04 -12.63 4.22
N SER A 101 -5.87 -11.55 3.46
CA SER A 101 -5.73 -10.18 3.93
C SER A 101 -6.35 -9.20 2.93
N CYS A 102 -6.36 -7.90 3.26
CA CYS A 102 -6.63 -6.82 2.30
C CYS A 102 -5.35 -6.18 1.76
N GLY A 103 -4.21 -6.89 1.81
CA GLY A 103 -2.90 -6.33 1.48
C GLY A 103 -2.31 -5.51 2.62
N SER A 104 -1.62 -4.41 2.29
CA SER A 104 -1.12 -3.49 3.32
C SER A 104 -2.30 -2.78 3.98
N PHE A 105 -2.47 -2.96 5.29
CA PHE A 105 -3.57 -2.38 6.05
C PHE A 105 -3.38 -0.89 6.28
N PHE A 106 -2.15 -0.40 6.36
CA PHE A 106 -1.85 1.02 6.56
C PHE A 106 -1.08 1.60 5.37
N THR A 107 -1.39 2.85 5.03
CA THR A 107 -0.57 3.63 4.10
C THR A 107 0.76 4.01 4.76
N ASN A 108 1.77 4.26 3.94
CA ASN A 108 3.02 4.82 4.44
C ASN A 108 2.80 6.29 4.80
N PRO A 109 3.08 6.72 6.04
CA PRO A 109 2.86 8.10 6.44
C PRO A 109 3.82 9.03 5.69
N ILE A 110 3.31 10.19 5.31
CA ILE A 110 4.07 11.29 4.72
C ILE A 110 4.10 12.39 5.78
N VAL A 111 5.31 12.80 6.16
CA VAL A 111 5.58 13.79 7.22
C VAL A 111 6.46 14.90 6.67
N SER A 112 6.59 16.02 7.38
CA SER A 112 7.56 17.05 7.01
C SER A 112 9.00 16.53 7.17
N ASP A 113 9.93 17.04 6.35
CA ASP A 113 11.36 16.73 6.50
C ASP A 113 11.88 17.03 7.91
N THR A 114 11.45 18.17 8.49
CA THR A 114 11.80 18.55 9.87
C THR A 114 11.38 17.51 10.91
N PHE A 115 10.20 16.90 10.76
CA PHE A 115 9.74 15.82 11.64
C PHE A 115 10.46 14.51 11.35
N ALA A 116 10.73 14.18 10.08
CA ALA A 116 11.47 12.98 9.73
C ALA A 116 12.87 12.95 10.37
N ARG A 117 13.53 14.12 10.52
CA ARG A 117 14.82 14.26 11.22
C ARG A 117 14.77 13.96 12.72
N THR A 118 13.60 13.93 13.35
CA THR A 118 13.46 13.55 14.77
C THR A 118 13.35 12.03 14.96
N LEU A 119 13.17 11.27 13.88
CA LEU A 119 13.08 9.82 13.92
C LEU A 119 14.48 9.16 13.99
N PRO A 120 14.57 7.88 14.39
CA PRO A 120 15.83 7.15 14.36
C PRO A 120 16.49 7.16 12.98
N ALA A 121 17.82 7.23 12.94
CA ALA A 121 18.58 7.37 11.70
C ALA A 121 18.44 6.18 10.73
N ASP A 122 18.05 5.00 11.26
CA ASP A 122 17.80 3.79 10.47
C ASP A 122 16.34 3.67 9.99
N ALA A 123 15.48 4.65 10.30
CA ALA A 123 14.10 4.70 9.82
C ALA A 123 14.08 4.86 8.28
N PRO A 124 13.56 3.88 7.52
CA PRO A 124 13.51 3.99 6.07
C PRO A 124 12.61 5.15 5.65
N SER A 125 13.19 6.07 4.89
CA SER A 125 12.60 7.31 4.45
C SER A 125 12.91 7.57 2.98
N TRP A 126 11.96 8.18 2.28
CA TRP A 126 12.09 8.58 0.88
C TRP A 126 11.47 9.95 0.69
N GLU A 127 12.24 10.90 0.18
CA GLU A 127 11.73 12.22 -0.20
C GLU A 127 10.60 12.07 -1.24
N THR A 128 9.54 12.85 -1.09
CA THR A 128 8.48 12.87 -2.10
C THR A 128 8.80 13.91 -3.18
N PRO A 129 8.66 13.57 -4.48
CA PRO A 129 8.88 14.53 -5.55
C PRO A 129 7.80 15.61 -5.66
N GLU A 130 6.66 15.40 -4.99
CA GLU A 130 5.44 16.18 -5.19
C GLU A 130 5.47 17.55 -4.52
N ASP A 131 6.41 17.78 -3.59
CA ASP A 131 6.47 18.98 -2.75
C ASP A 131 7.92 19.48 -2.56
N ASP A 132 8.73 19.44 -3.63
CA ASP A 132 10.14 19.88 -3.66
C ASP A 132 11.00 19.32 -2.51
N GLY A 133 10.71 18.09 -2.05
CA GLY A 133 11.43 17.43 -0.95
C GLY A 133 11.07 17.92 0.46
N LEU A 134 10.06 18.79 0.61
CA LEU A 134 9.59 19.27 1.93
C LEU A 134 8.88 18.19 2.75
N THR A 135 8.45 17.11 2.10
CA THR A 135 7.85 15.96 2.75
C THR A 135 8.60 14.67 2.48
N VAL A 136 8.58 13.80 3.48
CA VAL A 136 9.27 12.52 3.50
C VAL A 136 8.25 11.42 3.76
N LYS A 137 8.26 10.40 2.92
CA LYS A 137 7.47 9.18 3.10
C LYS A 137 8.26 8.18 3.93
N LEU A 138 7.65 7.66 4.98
CA LEU A 138 8.26 6.70 5.90
C LEU A 138 7.74 5.29 5.66
N SER A 139 8.49 4.27 6.10
CA SER A 139 8.01 2.88 6.08
C SER A 139 7.07 2.59 7.26
N ALA A 140 5.77 2.45 7.00
CA ALA A 140 4.80 2.03 8.02
C ALA A 140 5.12 0.62 8.57
N ALA A 141 5.59 -0.30 7.72
CA ALA A 141 6.01 -1.63 8.16
C ALA A 141 7.12 -1.56 9.22
N TRP A 142 8.11 -0.67 9.02
CA TRP A 142 9.21 -0.48 9.96
C TRP A 142 8.70 0.16 11.25
N LEU A 143 7.84 1.17 11.18
CA LEU A 143 7.24 1.80 12.36
C LEU A 143 6.46 0.80 13.22
N ILE A 144 5.72 -0.13 12.60
CA ILE A 144 4.97 -1.19 13.30
C ILE A 144 5.93 -2.13 14.04
N GLU A 145 6.93 -2.69 13.34
CA GLU A 145 7.92 -3.59 13.93
C GLU A 145 8.67 -2.90 15.07
N GLN A 146 9.12 -1.67 14.85
CA GLN A 146 9.78 -0.91 15.89
C GLN A 146 8.87 -0.53 17.05
N SER A 147 7.55 -0.57 16.90
CA SER A 147 6.60 -0.38 18.02
C SER A 147 6.42 -1.64 18.88
N GLY A 148 7.22 -2.68 18.63
CA GLY A 148 7.19 -3.97 19.32
C GLY A 148 6.11 -4.90 18.81
N ILE A 149 5.67 -4.73 17.55
CA ILE A 149 4.66 -5.55 16.90
C ILE A 149 5.34 -6.31 15.76
N ASP A 150 5.82 -7.50 16.07
CA ASP A 150 6.51 -8.34 15.11
C ASP A 150 5.55 -9.03 14.14
N LYS A 151 6.12 -9.53 13.03
CA LYS A 151 5.41 -10.42 12.12
C LYS A 151 4.84 -11.62 12.87
N GLY A 152 3.57 -11.95 12.64
CA GLY A 152 2.88 -13.02 13.35
C GLY A 152 2.21 -12.61 14.66
N PHE A 153 2.38 -11.38 15.13
CA PHE A 153 1.71 -10.88 16.34
C PHE A 153 0.18 -10.99 16.22
N SER A 154 -0.47 -11.38 17.32
CA SER A 154 -1.93 -11.34 17.49
C SER A 154 -2.27 -10.90 18.91
N LEU A 155 -3.43 -10.27 19.07
CA LEU A 155 -3.97 -10.04 20.41
C LEU A 155 -4.38 -11.38 21.07
N PRO A 156 -4.31 -11.50 22.40
CA PRO A 156 -4.72 -12.73 23.09
C PRO A 156 -6.14 -13.14 22.72
N GLY A 157 -6.32 -14.38 22.25
CA GLY A 157 -7.61 -14.93 21.84
C GLY A 157 -8.11 -14.49 20.46
N SER A 158 -7.44 -13.54 19.80
CA SER A 158 -7.84 -13.05 18.49
C SER A 158 -7.45 -14.01 17.37
N LYS A 159 -8.34 -14.15 16.38
CA LYS A 159 -8.06 -14.86 15.11
C LYS A 159 -7.50 -13.94 14.02
N ALA A 160 -7.44 -12.63 14.28
CA ALA A 160 -6.70 -11.69 13.45
C ALA A 160 -5.23 -11.64 13.90
N ALA A 161 -4.32 -11.61 12.95
CA ALA A 161 -2.89 -11.54 13.25
C ALA A 161 -2.13 -10.79 12.16
N ILE A 162 -0.99 -10.21 12.49
CA ILE A 162 -0.03 -9.73 11.50
C ILE A 162 0.49 -10.92 10.69
N SER A 163 0.66 -10.73 9.38
CA SER A 163 1.27 -11.73 8.50
C SER A 163 2.67 -12.09 8.99
N GLN A 164 3.02 -13.37 8.89
CA GLN A 164 4.37 -13.84 9.20
C GLN A 164 5.40 -13.38 8.17
N LYS A 165 4.95 -12.90 7.00
CA LYS A 165 5.83 -12.46 5.91
C LYS A 165 5.88 -10.94 5.72
N HIS A 166 4.90 -10.19 6.22
CA HIS A 166 4.87 -8.74 6.04
C HIS A 166 4.10 -7.99 7.14
N ALA A 167 4.77 -7.08 7.84
CA ALA A 167 4.22 -6.38 9.01
C ALA A 167 3.00 -5.48 8.72
N LEU A 168 2.78 -5.07 7.46
CA LEU A 168 1.61 -4.27 7.09
C LEU A 168 0.35 -5.09 6.86
N ALA A 169 0.43 -6.41 6.71
CA ALA A 169 -0.73 -7.22 6.40
C ALA A 169 -1.38 -7.74 7.67
N ILE A 170 -2.62 -7.34 7.94
CA ILE A 170 -3.50 -8.01 8.90
C ILE A 170 -4.16 -9.19 8.17
N THR A 171 -4.06 -10.37 8.76
CA THR A 171 -4.47 -11.66 8.18
C THR A 171 -5.57 -12.30 9.02
N ASN A 172 -6.52 -12.94 8.35
CA ASN A 172 -7.50 -13.80 8.99
C ASN A 172 -6.93 -15.22 9.12
N ARG A 173 -6.67 -15.68 10.35
CA ARG A 173 -6.09 -17.01 10.63
C ARG A 173 -7.11 -18.15 10.60
N GLY A 174 -8.33 -17.87 10.15
CA GLY A 174 -9.45 -18.81 10.13
C GLY A 174 -10.55 -18.35 11.08
N GLY A 175 -11.57 -17.69 10.53
CA GLY A 175 -12.75 -17.25 11.28
C GLY A 175 -12.57 -15.97 12.09
N ALA A 176 -11.62 -15.11 11.72
CA ALA A 176 -11.51 -13.77 12.29
C ALA A 176 -12.75 -12.92 11.96
N THR A 177 -13.27 -12.21 12.96
CA THR A 177 -14.36 -11.24 12.79
C THR A 177 -13.83 -9.88 12.36
N ALA A 178 -14.74 -9.01 11.90
CA ALA A 178 -14.39 -7.62 11.60
C ALA A 178 -13.88 -6.88 12.85
N ASP A 179 -14.51 -7.09 14.00
CA ASP A 179 -14.11 -6.50 15.28
C ASP A 179 -12.67 -6.88 15.65
N GLU A 180 -12.30 -8.15 15.53
CA GLU A 180 -10.93 -8.61 15.81
C GLU A 180 -9.89 -7.94 14.89
N VAL A 181 -10.23 -7.73 13.62
CA VAL A 181 -9.36 -7.03 12.65
C VAL A 181 -9.23 -5.55 13.02
N VAL A 182 -10.34 -4.89 13.35
CA VAL A 182 -10.37 -3.46 13.71
C VAL A 182 -9.67 -3.22 15.06
N GLU A 183 -9.84 -4.10 16.03
CA GLU A 183 -9.14 -4.04 17.32
C GLU A 183 -7.64 -4.17 17.14
N LEU A 184 -7.16 -5.14 16.35
CA LEU A 184 -5.75 -5.27 16.04
C LEU A 184 -5.21 -4.03 15.31
N ALA A 185 -5.98 -3.48 14.36
CA ALA A 185 -5.60 -2.25 13.66
C ALA A 185 -5.48 -1.05 14.62
N ARG A 186 -6.45 -0.88 15.52
CA ARG A 186 -6.44 0.19 16.53
C ARG A 186 -5.24 0.04 17.47
N TYR A 187 -4.98 -1.17 17.95
CA TYR A 187 -3.80 -1.45 18.78
C TYR A 187 -2.51 -1.05 18.08
N ILE A 188 -2.37 -1.38 16.78
CA ILE A 188 -1.20 -0.98 16.00
C ILE A 188 -1.07 0.54 15.90
N GLN A 189 -2.17 1.24 15.58
CA GLN A 189 -2.18 2.71 15.50
C GLN A 189 -1.77 3.34 16.83
N GLU A 190 -2.33 2.89 17.95
CA GLU A 190 -2.01 3.40 19.29
C GLU A 190 -0.55 3.20 19.65
N ARG A 191 0.02 2.02 19.32
CA ARG A 191 1.43 1.71 19.60
C ARG A 191 2.38 2.56 18.77
N VAL A 192 2.10 2.75 17.49
CA VAL A 192 2.90 3.60 16.60
C VAL A 192 2.78 5.07 16.99
N ALA A 193 1.57 5.53 17.33
CA ALA A 193 1.32 6.89 17.81
C ALA A 193 2.06 7.16 19.13
N ALA A 194 1.97 6.25 20.11
CA ALA A 194 2.64 6.40 21.39
C ALA A 194 4.17 6.42 21.26
N LYS A 195 4.74 5.64 20.34
CA LYS A 195 6.19 5.56 20.17
C LYS A 195 6.77 6.68 19.31
N PHE A 196 6.09 7.06 18.22
CA PHE A 196 6.64 7.95 17.21
C PHE A 196 5.88 9.26 17.03
N GLY A 197 4.72 9.43 17.67
CA GLY A 197 3.83 10.57 17.40
C GLY A 197 3.19 10.53 16.01
N ILE A 198 3.13 9.35 15.38
CA ILE A 198 2.59 9.16 14.02
C ILE A 198 1.29 8.36 14.09
N ASN A 199 0.21 8.92 13.56
CA ASN A 199 -1.04 8.20 13.38
C ASN A 199 -1.06 7.52 12.01
N LEU A 200 -1.00 6.19 11.98
CA LEU A 200 -1.16 5.43 10.74
C LEU A 200 -2.59 5.53 10.23
N VAL A 201 -2.77 5.60 8.91
CA VAL A 201 -4.08 5.70 8.25
C VAL A 201 -4.39 4.36 7.58
N PRO A 202 -5.54 3.73 7.87
CA PRO A 202 -5.96 2.52 7.15
C PRO A 202 -6.06 2.78 5.63
N GLU A 203 -5.49 1.88 4.84
CA GLU A 203 -5.67 1.82 3.39
C GLU A 203 -7.01 1.19 2.95
N PRO A 204 -7.52 0.10 3.57
CA PRO A 204 -8.79 -0.49 3.17
C PRO A 204 -9.97 0.40 3.58
N ASN A 205 -11.08 0.29 2.83
CA ASN A 205 -12.34 0.91 3.21
C ASN A 205 -12.97 0.11 4.35
N LEU A 206 -13.21 0.78 5.46
CA LEU A 206 -13.90 0.25 6.63
C LEU A 206 -15.40 0.56 6.49
N ILE A 207 -16.27 -0.45 6.56
CA ILE A 207 -17.70 -0.33 6.25
C ILE A 207 -18.54 -0.82 7.43
N GLY A 208 -19.17 0.11 8.15
CA GLY A 208 -20.08 -0.21 9.26
C GLY A 208 -19.40 -0.38 10.63
N PHE A 209 -18.23 0.24 10.83
CA PHE A 209 -17.46 0.26 12.07
C PHE A 209 -16.63 1.54 12.19
#